data_AF-A0A9D7JWD0-F1
#
_entry.id   AF-A0A9D7JWD0-F1
#
_cell.length_a   1.000
_cell.length_b   1.000
_cell.length_c   1.000
_cell.angle_alpha   90.00
_cell.angle_beta   90.00
_cell.angle_gamma   90.00
#
_symmetry.space_group_name_H-M   'P 1'
#
loop_
_entity.id
_entity.type
_entity.pdbx_description
1 polymer ?
#
loop_
_entity_poly.entity_id
_entity_poly.type
_entity_poly.pdbx_seq_one_letter_code
_entity_poly.pdbx_strand_id
1 'polypeptide(L)' 'MNKKKTQHKVHKEIKGFDIEINPFGELKSNMNIDDINAFLNKHLQDKRVEDGQPKSAPDSEEE' A
#
# COMPACT_ATOMS: atom_id res chain seq x y z
N MET A 1 -23.48 -17.56 17.63
CA MET A 1 -23.61 -17.11 16.23
C MET A 1 -22.26 -16.60 15.76
N ASN A 2 -21.41 -17.47 15.20
CA ASN A 2 -20.08 -17.09 14.73
C ASN A 2 -20.25 -16.25 13.46
N LYS A 3 -20.13 -14.93 13.57
CA LYS A 3 -20.01 -14.04 12.40
C LYS A 3 -18.81 -14.53 11.60
N LYS A 4 -19.04 -15.26 10.51
CA LYS A 4 -17.99 -15.61 9.54
C LYS A 4 -17.47 -14.27 9.03
N LYS A 5 -16.28 -13.86 9.50
CA LYS A 5 -15.57 -12.71 8.93
C LYS A 5 -15.42 -13.02 7.44
N THR A 6 -16.19 -12.33 6.59
CA THR A 6 -16.07 -12.42 5.14
C THR A 6 -14.65 -12.01 4.81
N GLN A 7 -13.80 -12.98 4.48
CA GLN A 7 -12.44 -12.68 4.09
C GLN A 7 -12.52 -11.86 2.80
N HIS A 8 -12.00 -10.63 2.85
CA HIS A 8 -11.87 -9.79 1.67
C HIS A 8 -11.04 -10.55 0.62
N LYS A 9 -11.40 -10.41 -0.66
CA LYS A 9 -10.61 -10.95 -1.77
C LYS A 9 -9.31 -10.14 -1.89
N VAL A 10 -8.35 -10.49 -1.06
CA VAL A 10 -7.01 -9.89 -1.03
C VAL A 10 -6.03 -10.72 -1.84
N HIS A 11 -4.94 -10.09 -2.28
CA HIS A 11 -3.85 -10.81 -2.95
C HIS A 11 -3.26 -11.87 -2.02
N LYS A 12 -2.76 -12.98 -2.58
CA LYS A 12 -2.22 -14.10 -1.79
C LYS A 12 -1.10 -13.66 -0.83
N GLU A 13 -0.30 -12.69 -1.26
CA GLU A 13 0.84 -12.14 -0.50
C GLU A 13 0.41 -11.36 0.76
N ILE A 14 -0.79 -10.80 0.78
CA ILE A 14 -1.34 -10.05 1.93
C ILE A 14 -2.54 -10.78 2.55
N LYS A 15 -2.60 -12.11 2.37
CA LYS A 15 -3.68 -12.91 2.94
C LYS A 15 -3.63 -12.86 4.46
N GLY A 16 -4.73 -12.41 5.07
CA GLY A 16 -4.81 -12.22 6.51
C GLY A 16 -4.36 -10.84 6.99
N PHE A 17 -4.09 -9.91 6.08
CA PHE A 17 -4.00 -8.49 6.40
C PHE A 17 -5.31 -8.00 7.02
N ASP A 18 -5.20 -7.31 8.15
CA ASP A 18 -6.31 -6.70 8.88
C ASP A 18 -5.95 -5.27 9.26
N ILE A 19 -6.92 -4.37 9.13
CA ILE A 19 -6.75 -2.93 9.36
C ILE A 19 -8.01 -2.39 10.04
N GLU A 20 -7.80 -1.68 11.15
CA GLU A 20 -8.87 -1.11 11.97
C GLU A 20 -8.56 0.35 12.28
N ILE A 21 -9.60 1.18 12.29
CA ILE A 21 -9.52 2.57 12.74
C ILE A 21 -10.06 2.61 14.16
N ASN A 22 -9.28 3.10 15.10
CA ASN A 22 -9.74 3.25 16.48
C ASN A 22 -10.59 4.52 16.64
N PRO A 23 -11.30 4.70 17.77
CA PRO A 23 -12.12 5.90 18.01
C PRO A 23 -11.36 7.23 18.02
N PHE A 24 -10.03 7.19 18.15
CA PHE A 24 -9.15 8.36 18.09
C PHE A 24 -8.66 8.67 16.67
N GLY A 25 -9.05 7.87 15.67
CA GLY A 25 -8.62 8.02 14.28
C GLY A 25 -7.24 7.42 13.99
N GLU A 26 -6.65 6.68 14.93
CA GLU A 26 -5.40 5.96 14.68
C GLU A 26 -5.66 4.70 13.88
N LEU A 27 -4.78 4.46 12.92
CA LEU A 27 -4.83 3.32 12.02
C LEU A 27 -3.98 2.19 12.59
N LYS A 28 -4.63 1.07 12.95
CA LYS A 28 -3.97 -0.12 13.48
C LYS A 28 -4.02 -1.22 12.43
N SER A 29 -2.86 -1.76 12.09
CA SER A 29 -2.78 -2.92 11.20
C SER A 29 -1.88 -3.99 11.78
N ASN A 30 -2.04 -5.23 11.32
CA ASN A 30 -1.22 -6.36 11.74
C ASN A 30 0.07 -6.54 10.91
N MET A 31 0.33 -5.64 9.97
CA MET A 31 1.50 -5.66 9.08
C MET A 31 2.30 -4.37 9.24
N ASN A 32 3.61 -4.43 8.99
CA ASN A 32 4.44 -3.25 9.04
C ASN A 32 4.17 -2.33 7.84
N ILE A 33 4.26 -1.03 8.06
CA ILE A 33 4.06 -0.01 7.02
C ILE A 33 5.03 -0.23 5.85
N ASP A 34 6.27 -0.62 6.14
CA ASP A 34 7.28 -0.87 5.11
C ASP A 34 6.90 -2.03 4.18
N ASP A 35 6.36 -3.11 4.73
CA ASP A 35 5.89 -4.27 3.95
C ASP A 35 4.68 -3.90 3.08
N ILE A 36 3.77 -3.08 3.62
CA ILE A 36 2.63 -2.55 2.87
C ILE A 36 3.13 -1.69 1.72
N ASN A 37 4.07 -0.76 1.97
CA ASN A 37 4.62 0.11 0.94
C ASN A 37 5.33 -0.70 -0.16
N ALA A 38 6.13 -1.70 0.21
CA ALA A 38 6.78 -2.59 -0.74
C ALA A 38 5.76 -3.37 -1.58
N PHE A 39 4.68 -3.87 -0.97
CA PHE A 39 3.59 -4.53 -1.67
C PHE A 39 2.89 -3.59 -2.66
N LEU A 40 2.57 -2.35 -2.23
CA LEU A 40 1.93 -1.36 -3.09
C LEU A 40 2.83 -0.99 -4.27
N ASN A 41 4.11 -0.70 -4.04
CA ASN A 41 5.07 -0.38 -5.10
C ASN A 41 5.26 -1.51 -6.12
N LYS A 42 5.13 -2.77 -5.68
CA LYS A 42 5.28 -3.95 -6.55
C LYS A 42 4.04 -4.21 -7.40
N HIS A 43 2.84 -4.04 -6.85
CA HIS A 43 1.58 -4.49 -7.47
C HIS A 43 0.67 -3.37 -7.97
N LEU A 44 0.86 -2.14 -7.50
CA LEU A 44 0.17 -0.96 -8.01
C LEU A 44 1.13 -0.18 -8.90
N GLN A 45 0.72 0.03 -10.14
CA GLN A 45 1.32 1.06 -10.96
C GLN A 45 0.98 2.42 -10.35
N ASP A 46 1.97 3.30 -10.24
CA ASP A 46 1.77 4.65 -9.73
C ASP A 46 0.69 5.35 -10.59
N LYS A 47 -0.48 5.60 -9.97
CA LYS A 47 -1.58 6.31 -10.61
C LYS A 47 -1.50 7.81 -10.37
N ARG A 48 -0.31 8.35 -10.02
CA ARG A 48 -0.07 9.79 -10.12
C ARG A 48 -0.60 10.23 -11.47
N VAL A 49 -1.65 11.05 -11.42
CA VAL A 49 -2.18 11.71 -12.60
C VAL A 49 -1.00 12.50 -13.14
N GLU A 50 -0.55 12.17 -14.35
CA GLU A 50 0.48 12.93 -15.07
C GLU A 50 -0.10 14.28 -15.49
N ASP A 51 -0.57 15.08 -14.53
CA ASP A 51 -0.84 16.49 -14.74
C ASP A 51 0.50 17.23 -14.70
N GLY A 52 1.28 17.04 -15.77
CA GLY A 52 2.16 18.05 -16.34
C GLY A 52 3.44 18.42 -15.58
N GLN A 53 4.17 17.49 -14.98
CA GLN A 53 5.54 17.77 -14.53
C GLN A 53 6.55 16.95 -15.35
N PRO A 54 7.51 17.58 -16.05
CA PRO A 54 8.56 16.85 -16.75
C PRO A 54 9.36 16.05 -15.72
N LYS A 55 9.63 14.78 -16.04
CA LYS A 55 10.64 13.99 -15.34
C LYS A 55 11.92 14.82 -15.33
N SER A 56 12.26 15.38 -14.18
CA SER A 56 13.60 15.92 -13.95
C SER A 56 14.57 14.81 -14.31
N ALA A 57 15.50 15.17 -15.19
CA ALA A 57 16.40 14.29 -15.92
C ALA A 57 17.08 13.25 -15.03
N PRO A 58 17.50 12.10 -15.59
CA PRO A 58 18.44 11.22 -14.91
C PRO A 58 19.67 12.07 -14.55
N ASP A 59 20.04 12.08 -13.29
CA ASP A 59 21.35 12.57 -12.85
C ASP A 59 22.37 11.53 -13.32
N SER A 60 22.68 11.58 -14.61
CA SER A 60 23.81 10.93 -15.21
C SER A 60 24.87 11.99 -15.43
N GLU A 61 25.59 12.34 -14.36
CA GLU A 61 26.95 12.85 -14.41
C GLU A 61 27.77 12.13 -13.33
N GLU A 62 28.30 10.95 -13.69
CA GLU A 62 29.65 10.58 -13.26
C GLU A 62 30.64 11.39 -14.11
N GLU A 63 31.32 12.37 -13.51
CA GLU A 63 32.80 12.58 -13.48
C GLU A 63 33.17 13.85 -12.68
#